data_AF-A0AAJ0HDT6-F1
#
_entry.id   AF-A0AAJ0HDT6-F1
#
_cell.length_a   1.000
_cell.length_b   1.000
_cell.length_c   1.000
_cell.angle_alpha   90.00
_cell.angle_beta   90.00
_cell.angle_gamma   90.00
#
_symmetry.space_group_name_H-M   'P 1'
#
loop_
_entity.id
_entity.type
_entity.pdbx_description
1 polymer ?
#
loop_
_entity_poly.entity_id
_entity_poly.type
_entity_poly.pdbx_seq_one_letter_code
_entity_poly.pdbx_strand_id
1 'polypeptide(L)'
;MIRSSVVTTPGDQQYLYESYSYFVQGLFELMDAVTESAPTLIQLDKQAEFRIPAAIHEVAVVVDALLFQVMAVFPDDTTYSQQTANQKSQVDTHFRQAVHGFHIATANTGTPYSNTTSIE
;
A
#
# COMPACT_ATOMS: atom_id res chain seq x y z
N MET A 1 -15.19 -18.26 9.69
CA MET A 1 -15.14 -16.82 9.97
C MET A 1 -14.66 -16.68 11.41
N ILE A 2 -13.39 -16.35 11.63
CA ILE A 2 -12.90 -16.06 12.98
C ILE A 2 -13.45 -14.68 13.32
N ARG A 3 -14.42 -14.62 14.25
CA ARG A 3 -14.85 -13.35 14.82
C ARG A 3 -13.74 -12.89 15.73
N SER A 4 -13.00 -11.85 15.32
CA SER A 4 -12.10 -11.16 16.23
C SER A 4 -12.91 -10.69 17.44
N SER A 5 -12.42 -10.93 18.65
CA SER A 5 -13.04 -10.37 19.85
C SER A 5 -12.89 -8.84 19.80
N VAL A 6 -14.01 -8.13 19.89
CA VAL A 6 -14.02 -6.67 19.89
C VAL A 6 -13.32 -6.15 21.15
N VAL A 7 -12.46 -5.14 21.01
CA VAL A 7 -11.80 -4.50 22.14
C VAL A 7 -12.77 -3.55 22.86
N THR A 8 -13.01 -3.78 24.15
CA THR A 8 -14.00 -3.01 24.92
C THR A 8 -13.39 -2.03 25.91
N THR A 9 -12.11 -2.19 26.26
CA THR A 9 -11.40 -1.28 27.17
C THR A 9 -10.95 -0.04 26.41
N PRO A 10 -11.29 1.19 26.87
CA PRO A 10 -10.88 2.41 26.18
C PRO A 10 -9.36 2.59 26.04
N GLY A 11 -8.58 2.19 27.05
CA GLY A 11 -7.11 2.25 26.98
C GLY A 11 -6.53 1.34 25.89
N ASP A 12 -7.04 0.11 25.81
CA ASP A 12 -6.59 -0.86 24.79
C ASP A 12 -6.98 -0.41 23.38
N GLN A 13 -8.16 0.20 23.22
CA GLN A 13 -8.57 0.82 21.95
C GLN A 13 -7.57 1.90 21.51
N GLN A 14 -7.17 2.78 22.41
CA GLN A 14 -6.21 3.83 22.11
C GLN A 14 -4.85 3.24 21.69
N TYR A 15 -4.29 2.30 22.45
CA TYR A 15 -2.99 1.70 22.14
C TYR A 15 -2.98 0.94 20.81
N LEU A 16 -4.07 0.23 20.51
CA LEU A 16 -4.23 -0.45 19.23
C LEU A 16 -4.35 0.55 18.07
N TYR A 17 -5.11 1.63 18.25
CA TYR A 17 -5.25 2.68 17.24
C TYR A 17 -3.93 3.40 16.97
N GLU A 18 -3.15 3.71 18.00
CA GLU A 18 -1.82 4.31 17.86
C GLU A 18 -0.88 3.37 17.09
N SER A 19 -0.85 2.08 17.46
CA SER A 19 -0.03 1.08 16.77
C SER A 19 -0.44 0.91 15.30
N TYR A 20 -1.75 0.87 15.02
CA TYR A 20 -2.30 0.85 13.66
C TYR A 20 -1.86 2.09 12.87
N SER A 21 -1.96 3.27 13.48
CA SER A 21 -1.58 4.54 12.85
C SER A 21 -0.08 4.60 12.51
N TYR A 22 0.80 4.12 13.40
CA TYR A 22 2.24 4.04 13.11
C TYR A 22 2.55 3.07 11.98
N PHE A 23 1.88 1.92 11.95
CA PHE A 23 2.05 0.98 10.85
C PHE A 23 1.59 1.58 9.52
N VAL A 24 0.42 2.21 9.49
CA VAL A 24 -0.09 2.94 8.31
C VAL A 24 0.87 4.02 7.83
N GLN A 25 1.43 4.82 8.75
CA GLN A 25 2.41 5.85 8.41
C GLN A 25 3.66 5.23 7.76
N GLY A 26 4.15 4.11 8.28
CA GLY A 26 5.28 3.40 7.67
C GLY A 26 4.96 2.89 6.26
N LEU A 27 3.71 2.51 5.98
CA LEU A 27 3.28 2.14 4.63
C LEU A 27 3.26 3.32 3.66
N PHE A 28 2.86 4.51 4.13
CA PHE A 28 2.93 5.73 3.31
C PHE A 28 4.36 6.02 2.90
N GLU A 29 5.27 6.09 3.88
CA GLU A 29 6.69 6.37 3.64
C GLU A 29 7.33 5.32 2.74
N LEU A 30 6.99 4.04 2.91
CA LEU A 30 7.47 2.97 2.05
C LEU A 30 7.01 3.15 0.60
N MET A 31 5.71 3.39 0.37
CA MET A 31 5.16 3.56 -0.98
C MET A 31 5.65 4.85 -1.65
N ASP A 32 5.81 5.93 -0.89
CA ASP A 32 6.39 7.17 -1.40
C ASP A 32 7.85 6.96 -1.82
N ALA A 33 8.66 6.31 -0.99
CA ALA A 33 10.04 5.96 -1.33
C ALA A 33 10.14 5.04 -2.56
N VAL A 34 9.23 4.06 -2.69
CA VAL A 34 9.13 3.21 -3.88
C VAL A 34 8.78 4.04 -5.12
N THR A 35 7.83 4.96 -5.01
CA THR A 35 7.44 5.89 -6.08
C THR A 35 8.62 6.74 -6.52
N GLU A 36 9.35 7.35 -5.58
CA GLU A 36 10.51 8.20 -5.84
C GLU A 36 11.67 7.44 -6.50
N SER A 37 11.80 6.14 -6.19
CA SER A 37 12.83 5.27 -6.79
C SER A 37 12.54 4.86 -8.24
N ALA A 38 11.31 5.05 -8.73
CA ALA A 38 10.86 4.54 -10.02
C ALA A 38 11.74 4.97 -11.21
N PRO A 39 12.16 6.25 -11.37
CA PRO A 39 13.00 6.66 -12.49
C PRO A 39 14.34 5.91 -12.53
N THR A 40 14.99 5.74 -11.37
CA THR A 40 16.26 5.02 -11.27
C THR A 40 16.09 3.55 -11.60
N LEU A 41 15.05 2.91 -11.09
CA LEU A 41 14.82 1.48 -11.32
C LEU A 41 14.47 1.18 -12.77
N ILE A 42 13.66 2.03 -13.42
CA ILE A 42 13.37 1.93 -14.87
C ILE A 42 14.63 2.12 -15.72
N GLN A 43 15.51 3.04 -15.33
CA GLN A 43 16.78 3.25 -16.03
C GLN A 43 17.69 2.03 -15.96
N LEU A 44 17.71 1.34 -14.80
CA LEU A 44 18.51 0.14 -14.57
C LEU A 44 17.93 -1.11 -15.24
N ASP A 45 16.61 -1.29 -15.15
CA ASP A 45 15.88 -2.38 -15.79
C ASP A 45 14.54 -1.87 -16.31
N LYS A 46 14.38 -1.80 -17.63
CA LYS A 46 13.13 -1.34 -18.23
C LYS A 46 11.95 -2.28 -17.94
N GLN A 47 12.19 -3.55 -17.59
CA GLN A 47 11.14 -4.47 -17.17
C GLN A 47 10.60 -4.15 -15.76
N ALA A 48 11.26 -3.26 -15.01
CA ALA A 48 10.77 -2.79 -13.72
C ALA A 48 9.39 -2.11 -13.83
N GLU A 49 9.03 -1.59 -15.01
CA GLU A 49 7.68 -1.06 -15.31
C GLU A 49 6.56 -2.06 -15.02
N PHE A 50 6.83 -3.35 -15.19
CA PHE A 50 5.83 -4.40 -15.02
C PHE A 50 6.06 -5.19 -13.74
N ARG A 51 7.32 -5.54 -13.46
CA ARG A 51 7.69 -6.41 -12.34
C ARG A 51 7.43 -5.75 -11.00
N ILE A 52 7.79 -4.46 -10.85
CA ILE A 52 7.65 -3.78 -9.55
C ILE A 52 6.19 -3.46 -9.27
N PRO A 53 5.39 -2.92 -10.22
CA PRO A 53 3.95 -2.79 -10.01
C PRO A 53 3.23 -4.09 -9.68
N ALA A 54 3.62 -5.21 -10.28
CA ALA A 54 3.07 -6.52 -9.91
C ALA A 54 3.39 -6.87 -8.44
N ALA A 55 4.63 -6.68 -8.00
CA ALA A 55 5.02 -6.89 -6.60
C ALA A 55 4.29 -5.93 -5.63
N ILE A 56 4.11 -4.66 -6.01
CA ILE A 56 3.34 -3.67 -5.23
C ILE A 56 1.89 -4.16 -5.05
N HIS A 57 1.26 -4.69 -6.11
CA HIS A 57 -0.09 -5.26 -6.01
C HIS A 57 -0.15 -6.48 -5.07
N GLU A 58 0.84 -7.37 -5.11
CA GLU A 58 0.89 -8.52 -4.20
C GLU A 58 0.98 -8.07 -2.73
N VAL A 59 1.84 -7.11 -2.44
CA VAL A 59 1.95 -6.52 -1.10
C VAL A 59 0.65 -5.83 -0.68
N ALA A 60 0.02 -5.09 -1.60
CA ALA A 60 -1.24 -4.40 -1.33
C ALA A 60 -2.33 -5.37 -0.83
N VAL A 61 -2.46 -6.55 -1.45
CA VAL A 61 -3.45 -7.56 -1.05
C VAL A 61 -3.19 -8.10 0.36
N VAL A 62 -1.93 -8.34 0.72
CA VAL A 62 -1.58 -8.83 2.06
C VAL A 62 -1.81 -7.76 3.13
N VAL A 63 -1.43 -6.52 2.83
CA VAL A 63 -1.67 -5.37 3.70
C VAL A 63 -3.17 -5.13 3.87
N ASP A 64 -3.95 -5.17 2.80
CA ASP A 64 -5.41 -5.02 2.83
C ASP A 64 -6.07 -6.03 3.77
N ALA A 65 -5.69 -7.31 3.64
CA ALA A 65 -6.20 -8.38 4.49
C ALA A 65 -5.83 -8.17 5.98
N LEU A 66 -4.61 -7.70 6.26
CA LEU A 66 -4.17 -7.38 7.61
C LEU A 66 -4.96 -6.21 8.20
N LEU A 67 -5.04 -5.09 7.48
CA LEU A 67 -5.74 -3.89 7.95
C LEU A 67 -7.22 -4.19 8.19
N PHE A 68 -7.85 -4.98 7.33
CA PHE A 68 -9.25 -5.40 7.51
C PHE A 68 -9.44 -6.20 8.81
N GLN A 69 -8.52 -7.11 9.16
CA GLN A 69 -8.58 -7.87 10.41
C GLN A 69 -8.39 -6.98 11.64
N VAL A 70 -7.46 -6.03 11.59
CA VAL A 70 -7.20 -5.11 12.72
C VAL A 70 -8.37 -4.14 12.90
N MET A 71 -8.90 -3.59 11.81
CA MET A 71 -10.09 -2.72 11.83
C MET A 71 -11.29 -3.40 12.46
N ALA A 72 -11.50 -4.70 12.18
CA ALA A 72 -12.62 -5.48 12.72
C ALA A 72 -12.56 -5.70 14.24
N VAL A 73 -11.47 -5.33 14.92
CA VAL A 73 -11.33 -5.41 16.37
C VAL A 73 -12.01 -4.20 17.05
N PHE A 74 -12.12 -3.06 16.37
CA PHE A 74 -12.74 -1.86 16.94
C PHE A 74 -14.27 -1.98 16.96
N PRO A 75 -14.94 -1.52 18.04
CA PRO A 75 -16.40 -1.45 18.05
C PRO A 75 -16.93 -0.47 17.00
N ASP A 76 -18.02 -0.83 16.32
CA ASP A 76 -18.63 -0.06 15.22
C ASP A 76 -19.13 1.34 15.63
N ASP A 77 -19.41 1.54 16.92
CA ASP A 77 -19.91 2.79 17.49
C ASP A 77 -18.81 3.74 17.97
N THR A 78 -17.53 3.40 17.74
CA THR A 78 -16.38 4.23 18.12
C THR A 78 -15.86 5.08 16.97
N THR A 79 -15.26 6.23 17.31
CA THR A 79 -14.56 7.08 16.34
C THR A 79 -13.37 6.35 15.68
N TYR A 80 -12.76 5.39 16.39
CA TYR A 80 -11.64 4.60 15.87
C TYR A 80 -11.99 3.73 14.67
N SER A 81 -13.22 3.17 14.61
CA SER A 81 -13.68 2.41 13.44
C SER A 81 -13.66 3.27 12.17
N GLN A 82 -14.15 4.51 12.25
CA GLN A 82 -14.13 5.45 11.12
C GLN A 82 -12.72 5.94 10.79
N GLN A 83 -11.91 6.26 11.80
CA GLN A 83 -10.54 6.75 11.59
C GLN A 83 -9.65 5.70 10.92
N THR A 84 -9.71 4.45 11.38
CA THR A 84 -8.92 3.36 10.79
C THR A 84 -9.34 3.06 9.35
N ALA A 85 -10.64 3.12 9.03
CA ALA A 85 -11.15 3.02 7.66
C ALA A 85 -10.65 4.14 6.74
N ASN A 86 -10.62 5.38 7.24
CA ASN A 86 -10.10 6.52 6.50
C ASN A 86 -8.59 6.34 6.21
N GLN A 87 -7.82 5.94 7.22
CA GLN A 87 -6.40 5.63 7.07
C GLN A 87 -6.15 4.49 6.07
N LYS A 88 -6.97 3.43 6.08
CA LYS A 88 -6.87 2.37 5.06
C LYS A 88 -7.10 2.90 3.65
N SER A 89 -8.10 3.76 3.44
CA SER A 89 -8.35 4.39 2.13
C SER A 89 -7.16 5.23 1.64
N GLN A 90 -6.43 5.86 2.56
CA GLN A 90 -5.17 6.54 2.26
C GLN A 90 -4.08 5.54 1.87
N VAL A 91 -3.94 4.41 2.57
CA VAL A 91 -2.99 3.34 2.19
C VAL A 91 -3.27 2.87 0.77
N ASP A 92 -4.53 2.56 0.45
CA ASP A 92 -4.94 2.13 -0.88
C ASP A 92 -4.55 3.19 -1.96
N THR A 93 -4.56 4.47 -1.60
CA THR A 93 -4.15 5.57 -2.47
C THR A 93 -2.64 5.61 -2.69
N HIS A 94 -1.83 5.49 -1.64
CA HIS A 94 -0.37 5.45 -1.76
C HIS A 94 0.11 4.24 -2.60
N PHE A 95 -0.50 3.07 -2.42
CA PHE A 95 -0.20 1.89 -3.25
C PHE A 95 -0.52 2.12 -4.73
N ARG A 96 -1.68 2.75 -5.04
CA ARG A 96 -2.02 3.13 -6.43
C ARG A 96 -1.06 4.17 -7.00
N GLN A 97 -0.64 5.15 -6.19
CA GLN A 97 0.32 6.17 -6.60
C GLN A 97 1.68 5.58 -6.90
N ALA A 98 2.14 4.59 -6.11
CA ALA A 98 3.38 3.88 -6.37
C ALA A 98 3.38 3.16 -7.72
N VAL A 99 2.31 2.43 -8.03
CA VAL A 99 2.13 1.81 -9.36
C VAL A 99 2.14 2.86 -10.46
N HIS A 100 1.40 3.96 -10.26
CA HIS A 100 1.34 5.03 -11.25
C HIS A 100 2.71 5.70 -11.48
N GLY A 101 3.53 5.83 -10.44
CA GLY A 101 4.89 6.37 -10.53
C GLY A 101 5.77 5.61 -11.52
N PHE A 102 5.69 4.28 -11.54
CA PHE A 102 6.42 3.44 -12.51
C PHE A 102 5.95 3.65 -13.95
N HIS A 103 4.63 3.82 -14.17
CA HIS A 103 4.10 4.11 -15.49
C HIS A 103 4.52 5.51 -15.98
N ILE A 104 4.50 6.53 -15.11
CA ILE A 104 4.99 7.87 -15.45
C ILE A 104 6.49 7.83 -15.76
N ALA A 105 7.29 7.17 -14.93
CA ALA A 105 8.73 7.06 -15.13
C ALA A 105 9.05 6.43 -16.49
N THR A 106 8.33 5.37 -16.88
CA THR A 106 8.51 4.72 -18.18
C THR A 106 8.09 5.61 -19.34
N ALA A 107 6.94 6.30 -19.23
CA ALA A 107 6.47 7.23 -20.25
C ALA A 107 7.45 8.39 -20.51
N ASN A 108 8.22 8.79 -19.49
CA ASN A 108 9.26 9.82 -19.60
C ASN A 108 10.61 9.26 -20.11
N THR A 109 10.73 7.96 -20.34
CA THR A 109 11.94 7.33 -20.86
C THR A 109 11.93 7.37 -22.39
N GLY A 110 12.98 7.90 -23.03
CA GLY A 110 13.03 8.05 -24.49
C GLY A 110 13.01 6.75 -25.31
N THR A 111 13.21 5.60 -24.66
CA THR A 111 13.09 4.26 -25.27
C THR A 111 12.35 3.31 -24.31
N PRO A 112 11.02 3.42 -24.16
CA PRO A 112 10.27 2.56 -23.25
C PRO A 112 10.43 1.08 -23.62
N TYR A 113 10.33 0.18 -22.64
CA TYR A 113 10.35 -1.25 -22.91
C TYR A 113 9.19 -1.64 -23.83
N SER A 114 9.44 -2.52 -24.80
CA SER A 114 8.38 -3.14 -25.60
C SER A 114 8.51 -4.66 -25.52
N ASN A 115 7.42 -5.35 -25.17
CA ASN A 115 7.40 -6.81 -25.19
C ASN A 115 7.31 -7.39 -26.62
N THR A 116 7.14 -6.55 -27.64
CA THR A 116 7.00 -6.98 -29.04
C THR A 116 8.34 -7.12 -29.76
N THR A 117 9.43 -6.60 -29.19
CA THR A 117 10.79 -6.68 -29.76
C THR A 117 11.68 -7.71 -29.05
N SER A 118 11.13 -8.52 -28.14
CA SER A 118 11.86 -9.55 -27.37
C SER A 118 11.72 -10.96 -27.95
N ILE A 119 11.16 -11.09 -29.16
CA ILE A 119 11.07 -12.36 -29.91
C ILE A 119 12.26 -12.40 -30.89
N GLU A 120 13.45 -12.72 -30.39
CA GLU A 120 14.57 -13.22 -31.20
C GLU A 120 15.06 -14.56 -30.64
#